data_AF-A0A950DNT1-F1
#
_entry.id   AF-A0A950DNT1-F1
#
_cell.length_a   1.000
_cell.length_b   1.000
_cell.length_c   1.000
_cell.angle_alpha   90.00
_cell.angle_beta   90.00
_cell.angle_gamma   90.00
#
_symmetry.space_group_name_H-M   'P 1'
#
loop_
_entity.id
_entity.type
_entity.pdbx_description
1 polymer ?
#
loop_
_entity_poly.entity_id
_entity_poly.type
_entity_poly.pdbx_seq_one_letter_code
_entity_poly.pdbx_strand_id
1 'polypeptide(L)'
;MTEKDRFAPTLLTDLYQLTMAYGYWKKQMMEHEAIFHLSFRQQPFHGGYAIMCGLSDVIDYLQNFEFQPDDLAYLAELRGKDGLPLFEAKFLDYLHALRFTCNIDAIPEGNVVFPHEPLLRVSGSL
;
A
#
# COMPACT_ATOMS: atom_id res chain seq x y z
N MET A 1 23.78 -14.32 3.25
CA MET A 1 22.78 -13.40 2.68
C MET A 1 22.11 -12.75 3.86
N THR A 2 22.43 -11.49 4.12
CA THR A 2 21.87 -10.71 5.22
C THR A 2 20.38 -10.50 4.95
N GLU A 3 19.52 -10.86 5.91
CA GLU A 3 18.16 -10.33 6.00
C GLU A 3 18.25 -8.82 5.79
N LYS A 4 17.65 -8.32 4.71
CA LYS A 4 17.29 -6.91 4.67
C LYS A 4 16.23 -6.76 5.75
N ASP A 5 16.55 -6.13 6.87
CA ASP A 5 15.55 -5.69 7.83
C ASP A 5 14.56 -4.79 7.07
N ARG A 6 13.40 -5.35 6.71
CA ARG A 6 12.32 -4.60 6.07
C ARG A 6 11.54 -3.90 7.16
N PHE A 7 11.20 -2.63 6.93
CA PHE A 7 10.38 -1.86 7.87
C PHE A 7 9.05 -2.57 8.18
N ALA A 8 8.40 -3.19 7.19
CA ALA A 8 7.22 -4.01 7.36
C ALA A 8 7.06 -5.07 6.24
N PRO A 9 6.37 -6.21 6.49
CA PRO A 9 5.97 -7.15 5.45
C PRO A 9 4.95 -6.55 4.48
N THR A 10 4.98 -6.98 3.21
CA THR A 10 4.00 -6.55 2.20
C THR A 10 2.56 -6.96 2.53
N LEU A 11 2.39 -8.08 3.25
CA LEU A 11 1.09 -8.53 3.74
C LEU A 11 0.58 -7.80 4.98
N LEU A 12 1.29 -6.77 5.49
CA LEU A 12 0.76 -5.88 6.52
C LEU A 12 -0.29 -4.94 5.91
N THR A 13 -1.42 -5.52 5.53
CA THR A 13 -2.55 -4.86 4.90
C THR A 13 -3.82 -5.63 5.20
N ASP A 14 -4.97 -4.95 5.13
CA ASP A 14 -6.25 -5.64 5.27
C ASP A 14 -6.52 -6.53 4.05
N LEU A 15 -7.07 -7.73 4.27
CA LEU A 15 -7.42 -8.67 3.19
C LEU A 15 -8.30 -8.00 2.11
N TYR A 16 -9.12 -7.02 2.49
CA TYR A 16 -9.96 -6.29 1.55
C TYR A 16 -9.15 -5.60 0.45
N GLN A 17 -7.96 -5.05 0.75
CA GLN A 17 -7.09 -4.40 -0.23
C GLN A 17 -6.67 -5.38 -1.33
N LEU A 18 -6.31 -6.61 -0.95
CA LEU A 18 -5.96 -7.67 -1.91
C LEU A 18 -7.18 -8.12 -2.73
N THR A 19 -8.36 -8.21 -2.12
CA THR A 19 -9.59 -8.56 -2.85
C THR A 19 -10.04 -7.44 -3.81
N MET A 20 -9.80 -6.17 -3.47
CA MET A 20 -10.02 -5.04 -4.39
C MET A 20 -9.05 -5.08 -5.56
N ALA A 21 -7.75 -5.23 -5.29
CA ALA A 21 -6.73 -5.37 -6.32
C ALA A 21 -7.05 -6.52 -7.27
N TYR A 22 -7.52 -7.65 -6.74
CA TYR A 22 -7.99 -8.77 -7.56
C TYR A 22 -9.20 -8.40 -8.42
N GLY A 23 -10.15 -7.64 -7.88
CA GLY A 23 -11.28 -7.08 -8.63
C GLY A 23 -10.83 -6.17 -9.78
N TYR A 24 -9.90 -5.24 -9.53
CA TYR A 24 -9.35 -4.37 -10.57
C TYR A 24 -8.59 -5.16 -11.63
N TRP A 25 -7.80 -6.15 -11.21
CA TRP A 25 -7.05 -7.02 -12.11
C TRP A 25 -7.98 -7.81 -13.04
N LYS A 26 -9.07 -8.37 -12.48
CA LYS A 26 -10.12 -9.06 -13.25
C LYS A 26 -10.85 -8.15 -14.23
N LYS A 27 -10.95 -6.86 -13.93
CA LYS A 27 -11.56 -5.85 -14.79
C LYS A 27 -10.55 -5.16 -15.71
N GLN A 28 -9.29 -5.58 -15.70
CA GLN A 28 -8.20 -4.98 -16.48
C GLN A 28 -8.02 -3.48 -16.23
N MET A 29 -8.23 -3.06 -14.98
CA MET A 29 -8.18 -1.65 -14.58
C MET A 29 -6.82 -1.22 -14.02
N MET A 30 -5.83 -2.12 -13.99
CA MET A 30 -4.54 -1.86 -13.33
C MET A 30 -3.76 -0.70 -13.95
N GLU A 31 -3.99 -0.38 -15.23
CA GLU A 31 -3.28 0.72 -15.91
C GLU A 31 -4.07 2.05 -15.84
N HIS A 32 -5.19 2.08 -15.13
CA HIS A 32 -5.95 3.31 -14.96
C HIS A 32 -5.20 4.24 -14.01
N GLU A 33 -5.03 5.50 -14.41
CA GLU A 33 -4.43 6.49 -13.54
C GLU A 33 -5.35 6.79 -12.35
N ALA A 34 -4.77 6.77 -11.15
CA ALA A 34 -5.43 7.11 -9.90
C ALA A 34 -4.55 8.04 -9.06
N ILE A 35 -5.22 8.87 -8.25
CA ILE A 35 -4.56 9.80 -7.33
C ILE A 35 -5.22 9.67 -5.96
N PHE A 36 -4.41 9.44 -4.94
CA PHE A 36 -4.84 9.36 -3.55
C PHE A 36 -4.15 10.45 -2.72
N HIS A 37 -4.90 11.04 -1.80
CA HIS A 37 -4.38 12.03 -0.85
C HIS A 37 -4.56 11.53 0.58
N LEU A 38 -3.48 11.55 1.35
CA LEU A 38 -3.51 11.39 2.80
C LEU A 38 -3.77 12.74 3.46
N SER A 39 -4.79 12.80 4.31
CA SER A 39 -5.11 13.96 5.14
C SER A 39 -5.77 13.51 6.44
N PHE A 40 -5.81 14.38 7.43
CA PHE A 40 -6.53 14.14 8.69
C PHE A 40 -7.65 15.17 8.88
N ARG A 41 -8.65 14.83 9.70
CA ARG A 41 -9.89 15.63 9.81
C ARG A 41 -9.99 16.48 11.07
N GLN A 42 -9.29 16.12 12.14
CA GLN A 42 -9.41 16.78 13.43
C GLN A 42 -8.03 16.96 14.05
N GLN A 43 -7.82 18.08 14.72
CA GLN A 43 -6.57 18.30 15.43
C GLN A 43 -6.36 17.22 16.50
N PRO A 44 -5.21 16.54 16.50
CA PRO A 44 -4.90 15.59 17.55
C PRO A 44 -4.79 16.33 18.89
N PHE A 45 -5.21 15.67 19.98
CA PHE A 45 -5.11 16.19 21.35
C PHE A 45 -5.79 17.56 21.60
N HIS A 46 -6.71 17.98 20.72
CA HIS A 46 -7.29 19.33 20.73
C HIS A 46 -6.23 20.46 20.65
N GLY A 47 -5.08 20.17 20.02
CA GLY A 47 -3.99 21.11 19.82
C GLY A 47 -4.25 22.12 18.70
N GLY A 48 -3.33 23.06 18.53
CA GLY A 48 -3.38 24.07 17.46
C GLY A 48 -2.83 23.60 16.12
N TYR A 49 -2.01 22.55 16.09
CA TYR A 49 -1.37 21.99 14.91
C TYR A 49 -0.85 20.57 15.15
N ALA A 50 -0.45 19.89 14.07
CA ALA A 50 0.35 18.67 14.10
C ALA A 50 1.70 18.89 13.39
N ILE A 51 2.66 18.00 13.64
CA ILE A 51 3.97 17.99 12.95
C ILE A 51 4.01 16.78 12.02
N MET A 52 4.41 16.99 10.77
CA MET A 52 4.60 15.92 9.80
C MET A 52 5.84 15.09 10.16
N CYS A 53 5.68 13.78 10.33
CA CYS A 53 6.75 12.82 10.63
C CYS A 53 6.46 11.46 9.96
N GLY A 54 7.50 10.63 9.77
CA GLY A 54 7.37 9.24 9.30
C GLY A 54 7.48 9.05 7.77
N LEU A 55 7.93 10.08 7.05
CA LEU A 55 8.19 10.00 5.61
C LEU A 55 9.38 9.08 5.31
N SER A 56 10.41 9.07 6.16
CA SER A 56 11.56 8.15 6.02
C SER A 56 11.09 6.69 6.01
N ASP A 57 10.24 6.32 6.97
CA ASP A 57 9.68 4.97 7.10
C ASP A 57 8.84 4.59 5.87
N VAL A 58 8.05 5.53 5.35
CA VAL A 58 7.27 5.33 4.13
C VAL A 58 8.19 5.07 2.93
N ILE A 59 9.25 5.87 2.77
CA ILE A 59 10.21 5.71 1.67
C ILE A 59 10.90 4.35 1.77
N ASP A 60 11.39 3.97 2.96
CA ASP A 60 12.07 2.70 3.19
C ASP A 60 11.15 1.50 2.92
N TYR A 61 9.88 1.58 3.32
CA TYR A 61 8.88 0.55 3.02
C TYR A 61 8.66 0.40 1.52
N LEU A 62 8.44 1.50 0.80
CA LEU A 62 8.12 1.47 -0.63
C LEU A 62 9.30 1.04 -1.50
N GLN A 63 10.52 1.43 -1.15
CA GLN A 63 11.75 0.99 -1.84
C GLN A 63 11.97 -0.52 -1.74
N ASN A 64 11.42 -1.17 -0.71
CA ASN A 64 11.56 -2.60 -0.48
C ASN A 64 10.22 -3.35 -0.65
N PHE A 65 9.23 -2.71 -1.27
CA PHE A 65 7.90 -3.30 -1.48
C PHE A 65 7.95 -4.42 -2.53
N GLU A 66 7.79 -5.67 -2.09
CA GLU A 66 7.65 -6.82 -2.95
C GLU A 66 7.09 -8.04 -2.20
N PHE A 67 6.15 -8.74 -2.83
CA PHE A 67 5.62 -10.00 -2.33
C PHE A 67 6.69 -11.09 -2.32
N GLN A 68 6.93 -11.68 -1.15
CA GLN A 68 7.86 -12.79 -0.98
C GLN A 68 7.23 -14.13 -1.36
N PRO A 69 8.05 -15.16 -1.65
CA PRO A 69 7.54 -16.50 -1.92
C PRO A 69 6.59 -17.01 -0.84
N ASP A 70 6.89 -16.75 0.44
CA ASP A 70 6.07 -17.18 1.57
C ASP A 70 4.74 -16.42 1.64
N ASP A 71 4.73 -15.12 1.26
CA ASP A 71 3.50 -14.33 1.15
C ASP A 71 2.57 -14.95 0.09
N LEU A 72 3.13 -15.28 -1.08
CA LEU A 72 2.38 -15.84 -2.20
C LEU A 72 1.89 -17.25 -1.91
N ALA A 73 2.69 -18.06 -1.20
CA ALA A 73 2.30 -19.38 -0.73
C ALA A 73 1.10 -19.29 0.21
N TYR A 74 1.14 -18.39 1.19
CA TYR A 74 0.02 -18.13 2.09
C TYR A 74 -1.24 -17.70 1.33
N LEU A 75 -1.13 -16.75 0.40
CA LEU A 75 -2.28 -16.30 -0.41
C LEU A 75 -2.86 -17.42 -1.27
N ALA A 76 -2.06 -18.36 -1.76
CA ALA A 76 -2.51 -19.52 -2.53
C ALA A 76 -3.33 -20.53 -1.68
N GLU A 77 -3.13 -20.54 -0.35
CA GLU A 77 -3.87 -21.39 0.58
C GLU A 77 -5.24 -20.83 0.97
N LEU A 78 -5.45 -19.53 0.79
CA LEU A 78 -6.73 -18.89 1.10
C LEU A 78 -7.87 -19.45 0.26
N ARG A 79 -9.03 -19.62 0.89
CA ARG A 79 -10.25 -20.15 0.26
C ARG A 79 -11.40 -19.16 0.39
N GLY A 80 -12.20 -19.05 -0.66
CA GLY A 80 -13.47 -18.34 -0.64
C GLY A 80 -14.54 -19.10 0.15
N LYS A 81 -15.70 -18.47 0.32
CA LYS A 81 -16.87 -19.09 0.98
C LYS A 81 -17.41 -20.32 0.23
N ASP A 82 -17.10 -20.42 -1.05
CA ASP A 82 -17.42 -21.52 -1.94
C ASP A 82 -16.42 -22.69 -1.84
N GLY A 83 -15.38 -22.58 -0.98
CA GLY A 83 -14.34 -23.58 -0.80
C GLY A 83 -13.30 -23.61 -1.92
N LEU A 84 -13.39 -22.71 -2.91
CA LEU A 84 -12.43 -22.57 -4.00
C LEU A 84 -11.28 -21.65 -3.60
N PRO A 85 -10.12 -21.69 -4.29
CA PRO A 85 -9.04 -20.72 -4.09
C PRO A 85 -9.56 -19.29 -4.16
N LEU A 86 -9.22 -18.47 -3.17
CA LEU A 86 -9.66 -17.07 -3.14
C LEU A 86 -9.06 -16.25 -4.30
N PHE A 87 -7.81 -16.57 -4.66
CA PHE A 87 -7.07 -15.93 -5.73
C PHE A 87 -6.65 -16.94 -6.80
N GLU A 88 -6.76 -16.55 -8.07
CA GLU A 88 -6.25 -17.35 -9.18
C GLU A 88 -4.73 -17.29 -9.28
N ALA A 89 -4.09 -18.38 -9.72
CA ALA A 89 -2.63 -18.46 -9.86
C ALA A 89 -2.04 -17.31 -10.70
N LYS A 90 -2.72 -16.91 -11.78
CA LYS A 90 -2.29 -15.78 -12.63
C LYS A 90 -2.28 -14.43 -11.89
N PHE A 91 -3.14 -14.25 -10.90
CA PHE A 91 -3.11 -13.05 -10.06
C PHE A 91 -1.92 -13.10 -9.09
N LEU A 92 -1.58 -14.28 -8.57
CA LEU A 92 -0.38 -14.45 -7.74
C LEU A 92 0.90 -14.20 -8.55
N ASP A 93 0.95 -14.63 -9.80
CA ASP A 93 2.05 -14.31 -10.73
C ASP A 93 2.17 -12.79 -10.94
N TYR A 94 1.03 -12.11 -11.06
CA TYR A 94 0.98 -10.64 -11.13
C TYR A 94 1.52 -9.99 -9.85
N LEU A 95 1.10 -10.44 -8.66
CA LEU A 95 1.61 -9.94 -7.39
C LEU A 95 3.12 -10.16 -7.23
N HIS A 96 3.64 -11.29 -7.71
CA HIS A 96 5.08 -11.59 -7.69
C HIS A 96 5.90 -10.57 -8.51
N ALA A 97 5.37 -10.18 -9.68
CA ALA A 97 6.00 -9.20 -10.56
C ALA A 97 5.75 -7.74 -10.15
N LEU A 98 4.76 -7.50 -9.29
CA LEU A 98 4.39 -6.15 -8.87
C LEU A 98 5.55 -5.44 -8.18
N ARG A 99 5.83 -4.21 -8.60
CA ARG A 99 6.78 -3.30 -7.97
C ARG A 99 6.14 -1.94 -7.83
N PHE A 100 6.55 -1.19 -6.82
CA PHE A 100 6.05 0.17 -6.63
C PHE A 100 6.62 1.09 -7.71
N THR A 101 5.74 1.66 -8.53
CA THR A 101 6.09 2.55 -9.65
C THR A 101 5.37 3.90 -9.61
N CYS A 102 4.66 4.19 -8.52
CA CYS A 102 3.90 5.41 -8.37
C CYS A 102 4.79 6.59 -7.94
N ASN A 103 4.34 7.80 -8.24
CA ASN A 103 4.96 9.03 -7.76
C ASN A 103 4.41 9.40 -6.38
N ILE A 104 5.27 9.99 -5.56
CA ILE A 104 4.90 10.53 -4.25
C ILE A 104 5.30 11.99 -4.14
N ASP A 105 4.34 12.83 -3.78
CA ASP A 105 4.58 14.19 -3.29
C ASP A 105 4.22 14.24 -1.81
N ALA A 106 5.07 14.81 -0.96
CA ALA A 106 4.81 14.89 0.47
C ALA A 106 5.29 16.21 1.06
N ILE A 107 4.63 16.65 2.13
CA ILE A 107 5.13 17.73 2.98
C ILE A 107 6.40 17.23 3.70
N PRO A 108 7.52 17.99 3.72
CA PRO A 108 8.74 17.54 4.39
C PRO A 108 8.54 17.33 5.89
N GLU A 109 9.26 16.38 6.48
CA GLU A 109 9.20 16.14 7.93
C GLU A 109 9.60 17.38 8.75
N GLY A 110 9.04 17.49 9.94
CA GLY A 110 9.23 18.62 10.86
C GLY A 110 8.37 19.85 10.55
N ASN A 111 7.61 19.85 9.45
CA ASN A 111 6.70 20.96 9.12
C ASN A 111 5.38 20.88 9.91
N VAL A 112 4.83 22.06 10.19
CA VAL A 112 3.52 22.24 10.81
C VAL A 112 2.43 21.94 9.77
N VAL A 113 1.45 21.12 10.15
CA VAL A 113 0.33 20.71 9.30
C VAL A 113 -1.02 20.83 10.02
N PHE A 114 -2.09 20.95 9.24
CA PHE A 114 -3.45 21.25 9.67
C PHE A 114 -4.48 20.25 9.08
N PRO A 115 -5.67 20.13 9.69
CA PRO A 115 -6.74 19.31 9.16
C PRO A 115 -7.16 19.71 7.75
N HIS A 116 -7.63 18.73 6.98
CA HIS A 116 -8.20 18.88 5.65
C HIS A 116 -7.25 19.39 4.55
N GLU A 117 -5.94 19.37 4.80
CA GLU A 117 -4.92 19.58 3.76
C GLU A 117 -4.22 18.27 3.39
N PRO A 118 -3.79 18.10 2.13
CA PRO A 118 -3.06 16.91 1.69
C PRO A 118 -1.64 16.91 2.28
N LEU A 119 -1.32 15.87 3.04
CA LEU A 119 0.00 15.62 3.62
C LEU A 119 0.92 14.88 2.66
N LEU A 120 0.33 13.90 1.96
CA LEU A 120 1.00 13.04 1.00
C LEU A 120 0.04 12.77 -0.16
N ARG A 121 0.56 12.80 -1.38
CA ARG A 121 -0.13 12.45 -2.61
C ARG A 121 0.59 11.27 -3.26
N VAL A 122 -0.17 10.24 -3.61
CA VAL A 122 0.31 9.12 -4.44
C VAL A 122 -0.40 9.21 -5.79
N SER A 123 0.36 9.19 -6.89
CA SER A 123 -0.19 9.16 -8.25
C SER A 123 0.46 8.07 -9.10
N GLY A 124 -0.36 7.32 -9.84
CA GLY A 124 0.11 6.24 -10.69
C GLY A 124 -1.00 5.29 -11.11
N SER A 125 -0.60 4.10 -11.53
CA SER A 125 -1.48 2.98 -11.87
C SER A 125 -2.27 2.50 -10.65
N LEU A 126 -3.58 2.29 -10.83
CA LEU A 126 -4.54 1.85 -9.81
C LEU A 126 -4.29 0.44 -9.29
#